data_AF-A0AA39UVF3-F1
#
_entry.id   AF-A0AA39UVF3-F1
#
_cell.length_a   1.000
_cell.length_b   1.000
_cell.length_c   1.000
_cell.angle_alpha   90.00
_cell.angle_beta   90.00
_cell.angle_gamma   90.00
#
_symmetry.space_group_name_H-M   'P 1'
#
loop_
_entity.id
_entity.type
_entity.pdbx_description
1 polymer ?
#
loop_
_entity_poly.entity_id
_entity_poly.type
_entity_poly.pdbx_seq_one_letter_code
_entity_poly.pdbx_strand_id
1 'polypeptide(L)'
;MFSRAVVERLIEEAQIEEAVFVCLRAFKGDISLKRMSGGNPENGRVYLEAMLKAGALEGQIYVATDDELGKLRAVALLFPPGRPTLNASTGIHSGSY
;
A
#
# COMPACT_ATOMS: atom_id res chain seq x y z
N MET A 1 27.24 12.38 -5.53
CA MET A 1 27.29 10.90 -5.54
C MET A 1 25.84 10.42 -5.50
N PHE A 2 25.37 9.72 -6.53
CA PHE A 2 24.00 9.19 -6.56
C PHE A 2 24.04 7.81 -5.90
N SER A 3 23.37 7.66 -4.74
CA SER A 3 23.17 6.35 -4.10
C SER A 3 22.27 5.50 -5.00
N ARG A 4 22.54 4.19 -5.08
CA ARG A 4 21.82 3.26 -5.93
C ARG A 4 20.65 2.68 -5.14
N ALA A 5 19.44 2.85 -5.64
CA ALA A 5 18.27 2.23 -5.04
C ALA A 5 18.08 0.80 -5.56
N VAL A 6 17.82 -0.15 -4.64
CA VAL A 6 17.35 -1.50 -4.97
C VAL A 6 15.84 -1.53 -4.75
N VAL A 7 15.09 -2.04 -5.72
CA VAL A 7 13.63 -2.18 -5.61
C VAL A 7 13.29 -3.65 -5.45
N GLU A 8 12.61 -3.97 -4.36
CA GLU A 8 12.17 -5.33 -4.05
C GLU A 8 10.70 -5.35 -3.64
N ARG A 9 10.07 -6.52 -3.75
CA ARG A 9 8.73 -6.71 -3.20
C ARG A 9 8.86 -6.78 -1.68
N LEU A 10 8.03 -6.05 -0.94
CA LEU A 10 7.96 -6.18 0.51
C LEU A 10 7.35 -7.53 0.87
N ILE A 11 8.06 -8.33 1.66
CA ILE A 11 7.70 -9.72 1.97
C ILE A 11 7.34 -9.87 3.45
N GLU A 12 7.86 -9.02 4.34
CA GLU A 12 7.76 -9.21 5.78
C GLU A 12 6.92 -8.14 6.48
N GLU A 13 6.06 -8.60 7.40
CA GLU A 13 5.23 -7.73 8.24
C GLU A 13 6.07 -6.77 9.11
N ALA A 14 7.29 -7.20 9.49
CA ALA A 14 8.25 -6.40 10.25
C ALA A 14 8.65 -5.10 9.52
N GLN A 15 8.54 -5.03 8.19
CA GLN A 15 8.87 -3.83 7.40
C GLN A 15 7.70 -2.86 7.28
N ILE A 16 6.48 -3.24 7.70
CA ILE A 16 5.29 -2.38 7.58
C ILE A 16 5.43 -1.11 8.43
N GLU A 17 5.96 -1.20 9.64
CA GLU A 17 6.11 -0.02 10.50
C GLU A 17 7.08 1.01 9.88
N GLU A 18 8.21 0.56 9.34
CA GLU A 18 9.16 1.42 8.63
C GLU A 18 8.53 2.03 7.37
N ALA A 19 7.77 1.23 6.61
CA ALA A 19 7.02 1.70 5.44
C ALA A 19 5.97 2.76 5.82
N VAL A 20 5.24 2.59 6.93
CA VAL A 20 4.30 3.59 7.46
C VAL A 20 5.03 4.89 7.78
N PHE A 21 6.20 4.82 8.41
CA PHE A 21 7.00 6.00 8.73
C PHE A 21 7.46 6.74 7.46
N VAL A 22 7.89 6.00 6.43
CA VAL A 22 8.23 6.57 5.12
C VAL A 22 7.03 7.28 4.49
N CYS A 23 5.85 6.65 4.49
CA CYS A 23 4.61 7.24 3.97
C CYS A 23 4.21 8.50 4.75
N LEU A 24 4.24 8.47 6.08
CA LEU A 24 3.92 9.63 6.92
C LEU A 24 4.82 10.83 6.63
N ARG A 25 6.12 10.58 6.43
CA ARG A 25 7.07 11.62 6.02
C ARG A 25 6.77 12.15 4.63
N ALA A 26 6.47 11.27 3.67
CA ALA A 26 6.18 11.64 2.29
C ALA A 26 4.89 12.46 2.16
N PHE A 27 3.86 12.12 2.93
CA PHE A 27 2.56 12.80 2.95
C PHE A 27 2.47 13.92 4.00
N LYS A 28 3.60 14.39 4.55
CA LYS A 28 3.60 15.47 5.55
C LYS A 28 2.99 16.74 4.93
N GLY A 29 1.85 17.17 5.46
CA GLY A 29 1.12 18.34 4.98
C GLY A 29 0.24 18.07 3.75
N ASP A 30 0.13 16.82 3.30
CA ASP A 30 -0.74 16.44 2.20
C ASP A 30 -2.22 16.68 2.54
N ILE A 31 -2.94 17.34 1.61
CA ILE A 31 -4.33 17.71 1.83
C ILE A 31 -5.27 16.51 1.81
N SER A 32 -4.96 15.49 1.00
CA SER A 32 -5.79 14.30 0.87
C SER A 32 -5.74 13.50 2.17
N LEU A 33 -4.54 13.21 2.67
CA LEU A 33 -4.35 12.51 3.93
C LEU A 33 -5.00 13.28 5.09
N LYS A 34 -4.85 14.61 5.14
CA LYS A 34 -5.52 15.46 6.14
C LYS A 34 -7.04 15.32 6.09
N ARG A 35 -7.65 15.24 4.90
CA ARG A 35 -9.10 15.10 4.75
C ARG A 35 -9.56 13.71 5.15
N MET A 36 -8.85 12.67 4.72
CA MET A 36 -9.18 11.27 5.05
C MET A 36 -9.07 10.98 6.55
N SER A 37 -8.16 11.65 7.25
CA SER A 37 -7.95 11.48 8.68
C SER A 37 -8.84 12.37 9.56
N GLY A 38 -9.71 13.20 8.95
CA GLY A 38 -10.50 14.20 9.67
C GLY A 38 -9.66 15.32 10.30
N GLY A 39 -8.43 15.52 9.82
CA GLY A 39 -7.47 16.47 10.37
C GLY A 39 -6.68 15.96 11.58
N ASN A 40 -6.96 14.75 12.07
CA ASN A 40 -6.20 14.13 13.15
C ASN A 40 -5.00 13.33 12.58
N PRO A 41 -3.74 13.66 12.94
CA PRO A 41 -2.56 12.93 12.47
C PRO A 41 -2.53 11.44 12.85
N GLU A 42 -3.05 11.09 14.03
CA GLU A 42 -3.07 9.69 14.51
C GLU A 42 -3.94 8.81 13.61
N ASN A 43 -5.08 9.33 13.15
CA ASN A 43 -5.93 8.65 12.19
C ASN A 43 -5.23 8.47 10.82
N GLY A 44 -4.33 9.39 10.46
CA GLY A 44 -3.52 9.28 9.24
C GLY A 44 -2.53 8.12 9.31
N ARG A 45 -1.89 7.93 10.47
CA ARG A 45 -1.05 6.75 10.73
C ARG A 45 -1.84 5.46 10.63
N VAL A 46 -2.98 5.39 11.32
CA VAL A 46 -3.88 4.20 11.30
C VAL A 46 -4.33 3.89 9.86
N TYR A 47 -4.71 4.91 9.09
CA TYR A 47 -5.11 4.76 7.70
C TYR A 47 -4.00 4.17 6.83
N LEU A 48 -2.78 4.72 6.90
CA LEU A 48 -1.65 4.25 6.10
C LEU A 48 -1.21 2.84 6.51
N GLU A 49 -1.22 2.53 7.81
CA GLU A 49 -0.93 1.19 8.32
C GLU A 49 -1.95 0.17 7.81
N ALA A 50 -3.25 0.51 7.86
CA ALA A 50 -4.31 -0.36 7.35
C ALA A 50 -4.16 -0.62 5.84
N MET A 51 -3.82 0.41 5.04
CA MET A 51 -3.57 0.25 3.61
C MET A 51 -2.39 -0.69 3.32
N LEU A 52 -1.28 -0.52 4.04
CA LEU A 52 -0.10 -1.35 3.85
C LEU A 52 -0.33 -2.79 4.30
N LYS A 53 -1.06 -3.01 5.40
CA LYS A 53 -1.47 -4.37 5.79
C LYS A 53 -2.39 -5.02 4.76
N ALA A 54 -3.38 -4.29 4.24
CA ALA A 54 -4.23 -4.80 3.17
C ALA A 54 -3.44 -5.12 1.90
N GLY A 55 -2.46 -4.28 1.55
CA GLY A 55 -1.54 -4.51 0.44
C GLY A 55 -0.65 -5.73 0.62
N ALA A 56 -0.20 -6.00 1.85
CA ALA A 56 0.59 -7.19 2.16
C ALA A 56 -0.25 -8.47 2.05
N LEU A 57 -1.55 -8.42 2.39
CA LEU A 57 -2.45 -9.56 2.31
C LEU A 57 -2.82 -9.93 0.86
N GLU A 58 -3.33 -8.97 0.09
CA GLU A 58 -3.93 -9.26 -1.23
C GLU A 58 -3.46 -8.31 -2.35
N GLY A 59 -2.56 -7.38 -2.04
CA GLY A 59 -1.99 -6.43 -3.00
C GLY A 59 -0.56 -6.77 -3.42
N GLN A 60 0.14 -5.73 -3.88
CA GLN A 60 1.55 -5.76 -4.19
C GLN A 60 2.20 -4.52 -3.58
N ILE A 61 3.20 -4.74 -2.74
CA ILE A 61 3.99 -3.67 -2.14
C ILE A 61 5.41 -3.79 -2.67
N TYR A 62 5.94 -2.69 -3.19
CA TYR A 62 7.33 -2.56 -3.61
C TYR A 62 8.01 -1.50 -2.78
N VAL A 63 9.25 -1.77 -2.41
CA VAL A 63 10.04 -0.88 -1.56
C VAL A 63 11.37 -0.60 -2.21
N ALA A 64 11.79 0.66 -2.14
CA ALA A 64 13.11 1.07 -2.57
C ALA A 64 14.00 1.24 -1.34
N THR A 65 15.08 0.48 -1.26
CA THR A 65 16.07 0.54 -0.19
C THR A 65 17.36 1.18 -0.69
N ASP A 66 18.01 1.91 0.22
CA ASP A 66 19.36 2.45 0.05
C ASP A 66 20.38 1.31 0.18
N ASP A 67 21.23 1.10 -0.82
CA ASP A 67 22.15 -0.03 -0.90
C ASP A 67 23.25 -0.03 0.19
N GLU A 68 23.63 1.14 0.70
CA GLU A 68 24.67 1.26 1.72
C GLU A 68 24.16 1.07 3.15
N LEU A 69 22.89 1.43 3.40
CA LEU A 69 22.32 1.49 4.76
C LEU A 69 21.14 0.54 5.00
N GLY A 70 20.62 -0.11 3.95
CA GLY A 70 19.45 -0.99 4.03
C GLY A 70 18.15 -0.28 4.41
N LYS A 71 18.12 1.06 4.40
CA LYS A 71 16.99 1.86 4.87
C LYS A 71 15.93 2.03 3.79
N LEU A 72 14.66 1.91 4.15
CA LEU A 72 13.57 2.22 3.23
C LEU A 72 13.53 3.71 2.87
N ARG A 73 13.46 3.98 1.57
CA ARG A 73 13.38 5.32 0.99
C ARG A 73 12.01 5.62 0.39
N ALA A 74 11.42 4.64 -0.28
CA ALA A 74 10.12 4.78 -0.93
C ALA A 74 9.31 3.50 -0.82
N VAL A 75 7.99 3.65 -0.91
CA VAL A 75 7.02 2.57 -0.89
C VAL A 75 6.05 2.81 -2.04
N ALA A 76 5.79 1.78 -2.83
CA ALA A 76 4.72 1.74 -3.81
C ALA A 76 3.74 0.64 -3.43
N LEU A 77 2.46 0.97 -3.43
CA LEU A 77 1.36 0.07 -3.13
C LEU A 77 0.46 -0.02 -4.36
N LEU A 78 0.24 -1.23 -4.84
CA LEU A 78 -0.65 -1.53 -5.96
C LEU A 78 -1.68 -2.57 -5.52
N PHE A 79 -2.95 -2.21 -5.65
CA PHE A 79 -4.04 -3.19 -5.62
C PHE A 79 -4.37 -3.57 -7.06
N PRO A 80 -4.11 -4.82 -7.49
CA PRO A 80 -4.47 -5.25 -8.84
C PRO A 80 -5.99 -5.20 -9.02
N PRO A 81 -6.49 -5.17 -10.26
CA PRO A 81 -7.92 -5.32 -10.53
C PRO A 81 -8.50 -6.51 -9.76
N GLY A 82 -9.69 -6.31 -9.20
CA GLY A 82 -10.35 -7.34 -8.40
C GLY A 82 -10.38 -8.68 -9.15
N ARG A 83 -9.98 -9.75 -8.48
CA ARG A 83 -10.13 -11.10 -9.03
C ARG A 83 -11.63 -11.40 -9.12
N PRO A 84 -12.12 -12.03 -10.21
CA PRO A 84 -13.46 -12.56 -10.22
C PRO A 84 -13.64 -13.48 -9.02
N THR A 85 -14.57 -13.15 -8.13
CA THR A 85 -15.02 -14.10 -7.11
C THR A 85 -15.72 -15.22 -7.88
N LEU A 86 -15.15 -16.43 -7.85
CA LEU A 86 -15.67 -17.59 -8.57
C LEU A 86 -17.12 -17.89 -8.14
N ASN A 87 -18.10 -17.48 -8.96
CA ASN A 87 -19.28 -18.23 -9.42
C ASN A 87 -20.28 -17.30 -10.14
N ALA A 88 -20.01 -16.99 -11.42
CA ALA A 88 -21.08 -16.64 -12.37
C ALA A 88 -21.62 -17.90 -13.09
N SER A 89 -21.40 -19.08 -12.51
CA SER A 89 -21.88 -20.38 -13.01
C SER A 89 -22.92 -21.01 -12.08
N THR A 90 -23.84 -20.21 -11.55
CA THR A 90 -25.17 -20.68 -11.17
C THR A 90 -26.18 -20.01 -12.07
N GLY A 91 -26.43 -20.65 -13.22
CA GLY A 91 -27.60 -20.51 -14.07
C GLY A 91 -28.12 -19.10 -14.33
N ILE A 92 -27.51 -18.37 -15.28
CA ILE A 92 -28.25 -17.33 -15.99
C ILE A 92 -29.25 -18.06 -16.90
N HIS A 93 -30.50 -18.14 -16.45
CA HIS A 93 -31.61 -18.33 -17.39
C HIS A 93 -31.58 -17.16 -18.37
N SER A 94 -31.36 -17.47 -19.64
CA SER A 94 -31.50 -16.54 -20.75
C SER A 94 -32.95 -16.05 -20.81
N GLY A 95 -33.24 -14.97 -20.11
CA GLY A 95 -34.48 -14.20 -20.21
C GLY A 95 -34.21 -12.95 -21.03
N SER A 96 -34.45 -13.04 -22.33
CA SER A 96 -34.56 -11.90 -23.23
C SER A 96 -35.80 -11.08 -22.85
N TYR A 97 -35.62 -9.80 -22.55
CA TYR A 97 -36.62 -8.74 -22.73
C TYR A 97 -35.91 -7.44 -23.12
#